data_AF-A0A2E1E188-F1
#
_entry.id   AF-A0A2E1E188-F1
#
_cell.length_a   1.000
_cell.length_b   1.000
_cell.length_c   1.000
_cell.angle_alpha   90.00
_cell.angle_beta   90.00
_cell.angle_gamma   90.00
#
_symmetry.space_group_name_H-M   'P 1'
#
loop_
_entity.id
_entity.type
_entity.pdbx_description
1 polymer ?
#
loop_
_entity_poly.entity_id
_entity_poly.type
_entity_poly.pdbx_seq_one_letter_code
_entity_poly.pdbx_strand_id
1 'polypeptide(L)'
;MAYFAKIEKQTDPFDDSNEDYWVVTNVVAISNDTPLAVGKLGDHTGHVQGEDYCRKLFKTGTWKQTSYNTRRGTHYQSDGTISEDQSLALRANYAGIGKIYNPAKDVFIDAQPFASWSLSAQNVWTGPIAYPTVTTYISDDGLSTERVYRIRWNEAGQKWTAVKTDPPQDFKTSLDSVHEKDNNPQGTVDWNPATFAWDAV
;
A
#
# COMPACT_ATOMS: atom_id res chain seq x y z
N MET A 1 14.57 1.06 -17.61
CA MET A 1 14.74 2.25 -16.73
C MET A 1 15.10 1.75 -15.35
N ALA A 2 16.00 2.45 -14.68
CA ALA A 2 16.36 2.20 -13.29
C ALA A 2 15.60 3.19 -12.39
N TYR A 3 15.11 2.74 -11.24
CA TYR A 3 14.28 3.56 -10.37
C TYR A 3 15.03 3.93 -9.09
N PHE A 4 14.87 5.16 -8.63
CA PHE A 4 15.53 5.68 -7.44
C PHE A 4 14.54 6.42 -6.56
N ALA A 5 14.55 6.10 -5.27
CA ALA A 5 13.75 6.73 -4.24
C ALA A 5 14.59 7.76 -3.49
N LYS A 6 14.12 9.00 -3.39
CA LYS A 6 14.65 9.99 -2.45
C LYS A 6 14.07 9.69 -1.07
N ILE A 7 14.92 9.56 -0.07
CA ILE A 7 14.53 9.33 1.32
C ILE A 7 14.95 10.49 2.23
N GLU A 8 14.11 10.79 3.20
CA GLU A 8 14.34 11.83 4.20
C GLU A 8 13.91 11.31 5.58
N LYS A 9 14.60 11.77 6.63
CA LYS A 9 14.24 11.41 8.00
C LYS A 9 12.96 12.12 8.43
N GLN A 10 12.04 11.39 9.04
CA GLN A 10 10.83 11.90 9.67
C GLN A 10 10.60 11.18 11.00
N THR A 11 9.99 11.89 11.95
CA THR A 11 9.52 11.31 13.21
C THR A 11 8.27 10.47 12.97
N ASP A 12 8.17 9.31 13.62
CA ASP A 12 6.97 8.47 13.57
C ASP A 12 5.80 9.15 14.27
N PRO A 13 4.61 9.26 13.64
CA PRO A 13 3.43 9.73 14.34
C PRO A 13 2.84 8.69 15.33
N PHE A 14 3.29 7.44 15.31
CA PHE A 14 2.78 6.33 16.14
C PHE A 14 3.77 5.78 17.16
N ASP A 15 5.03 6.23 17.11
CA ASP A 15 6.10 5.77 18.01
C ASP A 15 6.81 6.95 18.66
N ASP A 16 6.57 7.14 19.95
CA ASP A 16 7.19 8.18 20.78
C ASP A 16 8.68 7.87 21.12
N SER A 17 9.25 6.79 20.58
CA SER A 17 10.65 6.38 20.82
C SER A 17 11.70 7.36 20.29
N ASN A 18 11.32 8.37 19.50
CA ASN A 18 12.21 9.31 18.79
C ASN A 18 13.16 8.61 17.79
N GLU A 19 12.85 7.41 17.30
CA GLU A 19 13.60 6.84 16.17
C GLU A 19 13.15 7.50 14.86
N ASP A 20 14.06 8.21 14.19
CA ASP A 20 13.82 8.75 12.86
C ASP A 20 13.62 7.60 11.85
N TYR A 21 12.51 7.62 11.11
CA TYR A 21 12.29 6.73 9.97
C TYR A 21 12.69 7.41 8.67
N TRP A 22 13.23 6.65 7.73
CA TRP A 22 13.53 7.15 6.39
C TRP A 22 12.29 7.04 5.51
N VAL A 23 11.61 8.15 5.25
CA VAL A 23 10.41 8.18 4.42
C VAL A 23 10.78 8.53 2.98
N VAL A 24 10.19 7.82 2.02
CA VAL A 24 10.32 8.09 0.60
C VAL A 24 9.51 9.33 0.23
N THR A 25 10.18 10.39 -0.21
CA THR A 25 9.55 11.67 -0.58
C THR A 25 9.42 11.87 -2.09
N ASN A 26 10.20 11.12 -2.88
CA ASN A 26 10.12 11.15 -4.34
C ASN A 26 10.61 9.83 -4.94
N VAL A 27 10.12 9.48 -6.13
CA VAL A 27 10.59 8.33 -6.92
C VAL A 27 10.81 8.80 -8.36
N VAL A 28 12.01 8.56 -8.88
CA VAL A 28 12.39 8.94 -10.25
C VAL A 28 12.78 7.71 -11.05
N ALA A 29 12.51 7.76 -12.35
CA ALA A 29 12.96 6.76 -13.30
C ALA A 29 14.06 7.38 -14.18
N ILE A 30 15.22 6.74 -14.22
CA ILE A 30 16.39 7.17 -15.00
C ILE A 30 16.59 6.17 -16.14
N SER A 31 16.94 6.67 -17.33
CA SER A 31 17.18 5.81 -18.49
C SER A 31 18.34 4.86 -18.20
N ASN A 32 18.21 3.60 -18.61
CA ASN A 32 19.30 2.62 -18.54
C ASN A 32 20.49 3.05 -19.42
N ASP A 33 20.24 3.82 -20.48
CA ASP A 33 21.28 4.34 -21.37
C ASP A 33 22.03 5.55 -20.82
N THR A 34 21.70 6.02 -19.60
CA THR A 34 22.38 7.14 -18.97
C THR A 34 23.88 6.86 -18.82
N PRO A 35 24.77 7.66 -19.43
CA PRO A 35 26.21 7.45 -19.33
C PRO A 35 26.72 7.71 -17.91
N LEU A 36 27.53 6.78 -17.41
CA LEU A 36 28.31 6.87 -16.18
C LEU A 36 29.80 6.75 -16.52
N ALA A 37 30.66 7.03 -15.53
CA ALA A 37 32.11 6.89 -15.70
C ALA A 37 32.56 5.44 -16.03
N VAL A 38 31.70 4.46 -15.79
CA VAL A 38 31.98 3.02 -15.93
C VAL A 38 31.14 2.35 -17.03
N GLY A 39 30.53 3.11 -17.94
CA GLY A 39 29.61 2.57 -18.96
C GLY A 39 28.20 3.14 -18.81
N LYS A 40 27.16 2.40 -19.19
CA LYS A 40 25.78 2.88 -19.05
C LYS A 40 25.19 2.40 -17.72
N LEU A 41 24.25 3.17 -17.16
CA LEU A 41 23.58 2.83 -15.90
C LEU A 41 22.98 1.41 -15.90
N GLY A 42 22.39 0.99 -17.02
CA GLY A 42 21.76 -0.33 -17.16
C GLY A 42 22.73 -1.50 -17.17
N ASP A 43 24.03 -1.26 -17.39
CA ASP A 43 25.06 -2.31 -17.40
C ASP A 43 25.49 -2.69 -15.97
N HIS A 44 25.08 -1.90 -14.97
CA HIS A 44 25.48 -2.06 -13.58
C HIS A 44 24.25 -2.33 -12.70
N THR A 45 24.28 -3.43 -11.96
CA THR A 45 23.34 -3.68 -10.85
C THR A 45 23.73 -2.90 -9.57
N GLY A 46 24.78 -2.07 -9.66
CA GLY A 46 25.37 -1.34 -8.55
C GLY A 46 24.55 -0.12 -8.12
N HIS A 47 23.75 -0.30 -7.07
CA HIS A 47 23.04 0.74 -6.32
C HIS A 47 23.77 2.07 -6.20
N VAL A 48 25.05 2.02 -5.83
CA VAL A 48 25.84 3.19 -5.45
C VAL A 48 26.00 4.18 -6.60
N GLN A 49 26.29 3.71 -7.81
CA GLN A 49 26.59 4.63 -8.92
C GLN A 49 25.36 5.38 -9.41
N GLY A 50 24.21 4.71 -9.47
CA GLY A 50 22.93 5.34 -9.78
C GLY A 50 22.46 6.27 -8.67
N GLU A 51 22.65 5.90 -7.41
CA GLU A 51 22.39 6.75 -6.25
C GLU A 51 23.27 8.02 -6.28
N ASP A 52 24.55 7.88 -6.61
CA ASP A 52 25.50 8.99 -6.79
C ASP A 52 25.11 9.90 -7.95
N TYR A 53 24.67 9.31 -9.07
CA TYR A 53 24.16 10.05 -10.21
C TYR A 53 22.95 10.91 -9.80
N CYS A 54 21.99 10.34 -9.07
CA CYS A 54 20.84 11.09 -8.58
C CYS A 54 21.25 12.24 -7.64
N ARG A 55 22.20 11.99 -6.71
CA ARG A 55 22.72 13.06 -5.82
C ARG A 55 23.36 14.21 -6.61
N LYS A 56 24.12 13.91 -7.66
CA LYS A 56 24.75 14.92 -8.52
C LYS A 56 23.73 15.67 -9.38
N LEU A 57 22.79 14.95 -9.98
CA LEU A 57 21.77 15.50 -10.86
C LEU A 57 20.84 16.47 -10.12
N PHE A 58 20.31 16.05 -8.97
CA PHE A 58 19.35 16.84 -8.20
C PHE A 58 20.01 17.75 -7.17
N LYS A 59 21.33 17.62 -6.95
CA LYS A 59 22.14 18.41 -6.02
C LYS A 59 21.65 18.36 -4.56
N THR A 60 20.87 17.35 -4.20
CA THR A 60 20.26 17.18 -2.88
C THR A 60 19.78 15.75 -2.64
N GLY A 61 19.45 15.45 -1.38
CA GLY A 61 18.77 14.23 -0.97
C GLY A 61 19.68 13.02 -0.78
N THR A 62 19.17 12.08 0.00
CA THR A 62 19.69 10.71 0.06
C THR A 62 18.85 9.87 -0.88
N TRP A 63 19.49 9.10 -1.75
CA TRP A 63 18.81 8.29 -2.77
C TRP A 63 19.09 6.81 -2.55
N LYS A 64 18.09 5.98 -2.88
CA LYS A 64 18.18 4.52 -2.85
C LYS A 64 17.59 3.93 -4.13
N GLN A 65 18.35 3.12 -4.86
CA GLN A 65 17.82 2.41 -6.04
C GLN A 65 16.73 1.41 -5.65
N THR A 66 15.75 1.18 -6.49
CA THR A 66 14.69 0.19 -6.24
C THR A 66 14.34 -0.51 -7.54
N SER A 67 13.81 -1.73 -7.43
CA SER A 67 13.38 -2.52 -8.58
C SER A 67 11.87 -2.53 -8.68
N TYR A 68 11.37 -2.08 -9.83
CA TYR A 68 9.93 -1.95 -10.09
C TYR A 68 9.19 -3.29 -9.97
N ASN A 69 9.79 -4.38 -10.47
CA ASN A 69 9.19 -5.71 -10.43
C ASN A 69 9.58 -6.51 -9.18
N THR A 70 9.92 -5.87 -8.07
CA THR A 70 10.25 -6.57 -6.83
C THR A 70 9.14 -6.41 -5.80
N ARG A 71 8.65 -7.54 -5.30
CA ARG A 71 7.66 -7.62 -4.22
C ARG A 71 8.03 -8.77 -3.29
N ARG A 72 8.01 -8.51 -1.98
CA ARG A 72 8.24 -9.49 -0.91
C ARG A 72 9.55 -10.28 -1.05
N GLY A 73 10.61 -9.62 -1.50
CA GLY A 73 11.95 -10.21 -1.69
C GLY A 73 12.16 -10.92 -3.02
N THR A 74 11.15 -10.98 -3.89
CA THR A 74 11.23 -11.69 -5.17
C THR A 74 11.12 -10.71 -6.33
N HIS A 75 12.05 -10.81 -7.28
CA HIS A 75 12.00 -10.10 -8.56
C HIS A 75 11.23 -10.91 -9.60
N TYR A 76 10.42 -10.22 -10.39
CA TYR A 76 9.59 -10.79 -11.44
C TYR A 76 9.93 -10.19 -12.81
N GLN A 77 9.69 -10.95 -13.86
CA GLN A 77 9.68 -10.45 -15.24
C GLN A 77 8.43 -9.60 -15.48
N SER A 78 8.39 -8.91 -16.61
CA SER A 78 7.23 -8.09 -17.01
C SER A 78 5.95 -8.91 -17.24
N ASP A 79 6.08 -10.20 -17.57
CA ASP A 79 4.96 -11.13 -17.70
C ASP A 79 4.48 -11.70 -16.35
N GLY A 80 5.13 -11.33 -15.24
CA GLY A 80 4.80 -11.77 -13.89
C GLY A 80 5.42 -13.11 -13.49
N THR A 81 6.21 -13.76 -14.35
CA THR A 81 7.02 -14.94 -13.98
C THR A 81 8.17 -14.54 -13.07
N ILE A 82 8.67 -15.46 -12.24
CA ILE A 82 9.83 -15.20 -11.37
C ILE A 82 11.08 -15.07 -12.25
N SER A 83 11.88 -14.01 -12.04
CA SER A 83 13.14 -13.85 -12.78
C SER A 83 14.16 -14.91 -12.39
N GLU A 84 14.91 -15.42 -13.36
CA GLU A 84 16.05 -16.31 -13.08
C GLU A 84 17.13 -15.59 -12.25
N ASP A 85 17.39 -14.32 -12.58
CA ASP A 85 18.29 -13.47 -11.82
C ASP A 85 17.54 -12.73 -10.70
N GLN A 86 17.63 -13.28 -9.49
CA GLN A 86 17.10 -12.65 -8.28
C GLN A 86 18.03 -11.59 -7.68
N SER A 87 19.24 -11.37 -8.23
CA SER A 87 20.07 -10.24 -7.81
C SER A 87 19.42 -8.89 -8.14
N LEU A 88 18.44 -8.89 -9.05
CA LEU A 88 17.58 -7.76 -9.39
C LEU A 88 16.55 -7.43 -8.29
N ALA A 89 16.39 -8.25 -7.24
CA ALA A 89 15.42 -8.06 -6.15
C ALA A 89 15.84 -6.97 -5.16
N LEU A 90 16.11 -5.78 -5.68
CA LEU A 90 16.63 -4.64 -4.95
C LEU A 90 15.66 -4.20 -3.85
N ARG A 91 16.16 -4.21 -2.62
CA ARG A 91 15.47 -3.72 -1.42
C ARG A 91 14.13 -4.39 -1.12
N ALA A 92 14.01 -5.65 -1.53
CA ALA A 92 12.88 -6.56 -1.36
C ALA A 92 11.47 -6.08 -1.80
N ASN A 93 11.24 -4.80 -1.98
CA ASN A 93 9.99 -4.20 -2.40
C ASN A 93 10.29 -2.95 -3.23
N TYR A 94 9.43 -2.69 -4.20
CA TYR A 94 9.46 -1.42 -4.91
C TYR A 94 9.13 -0.24 -3.97
N ALA A 95 9.92 0.84 -4.06
CA ALA A 95 9.68 2.06 -3.32
C ALA A 95 8.47 2.82 -3.89
N GLY A 96 7.67 3.41 -3.00
CA GLY A 96 6.60 4.34 -3.35
C GLY A 96 6.65 5.55 -2.42
N ILE A 97 6.13 6.69 -2.87
CA ILE A 97 6.04 7.89 -2.03
C ILE A 97 5.24 7.56 -0.76
N GLY A 98 5.75 7.97 0.40
CA GLY A 98 5.18 7.66 1.72
C GLY A 98 5.60 6.31 2.32
N LYS A 99 6.28 5.44 1.55
CA LYS A 99 6.87 4.22 2.11
C LYS A 99 8.06 4.55 3.01
N ILE A 100 8.33 3.65 3.95
CA ILE A 100 9.45 3.71 4.88
C ILE A 100 10.57 2.82 4.35
N TYR A 101 11.79 3.34 4.27
CA TYR A 101 13.00 2.58 4.06
C TYR A 101 13.58 2.14 5.42
N ASN A 102 13.70 0.84 5.62
CA ASN A 102 14.37 0.26 6.78
C ASN A 102 15.82 -0.08 6.38
N PRO A 103 16.83 0.68 6.85
CA PRO A 103 18.23 0.46 6.48
C PRO A 103 18.82 -0.81 7.10
N ALA A 104 18.32 -1.28 8.24
CA ALA A 104 18.83 -2.49 8.91
C ALA A 104 18.46 -3.77 8.13
N LYS A 105 17.28 -3.77 7.49
CA LYS A 105 16.79 -4.87 6.65
C LYS A 105 17.00 -4.63 5.15
N ASP A 106 17.52 -3.46 4.77
CA ASP A 106 17.57 -2.94 3.40
C ASP A 106 16.25 -3.18 2.63
N VAL A 107 15.13 -2.67 3.15
CA VAL A 107 13.80 -2.92 2.56
C VAL A 107 12.93 -1.67 2.56
N PHE A 108 12.10 -1.53 1.53
CA PHE A 108 10.97 -0.57 1.54
C PHE A 108 9.70 -1.23 2.10
N ILE A 109 9.04 -0.55 3.02
CA ILE A 109 7.87 -1.03 3.74
C ILE A 109 6.78 0.04 3.61
N ASP A 110 5.52 -0.34 3.50
CA ASP A 110 4.45 0.65 3.58
C ASP A 110 4.45 1.35 4.96
N ALA A 111 3.87 2.55 5.08
CA ALA A 111 3.63 3.13 6.39
C ALA A 111 2.69 2.23 7.19
N GLN A 112 2.86 2.16 8.52
CA GLN A 112 1.97 1.38 9.37
C GLN A 112 0.53 1.89 9.22
N PRO A 113 -0.43 1.06 8.78
CA PRO A 113 -1.79 1.53 8.55
C PRO A 113 -2.53 1.89 9.85
N PHE A 114 -2.29 1.10 10.90
CA PHE A 114 -2.89 1.25 12.23
C PHE A 114 -1.94 0.71 13.30
N ALA A 115 -2.00 1.27 14.51
CA ALA A 115 -1.12 0.89 15.62
C ALA A 115 -1.22 -0.61 15.99
N SER A 116 -2.40 -1.21 15.88
CA SER A 116 -2.60 -2.65 16.13
C SER A 116 -2.00 -3.59 15.08
N TRP A 117 -1.59 -3.07 13.92
CA TRP A 117 -1.06 -3.90 12.84
C TRP A 117 0.43 -4.18 13.08
N SER A 118 0.84 -5.42 12.86
CA SER A 118 2.23 -5.84 13.03
C SER A 118 2.86 -6.16 11.68
N LEU A 119 4.18 -6.02 11.60
CA LEU A 119 4.92 -6.30 10.38
C LEU A 119 5.23 -7.81 10.29
N SER A 120 4.76 -8.46 9.23
CA SER A 120 5.04 -9.88 8.97
C SER A 120 6.50 -10.13 8.56
N ALA A 121 6.91 -11.41 8.53
CA ALA A 121 8.24 -11.82 8.06
C ALA A 121 8.54 -11.41 6.61
N GLN A 122 7.50 -11.21 5.79
CA GLN A 122 7.60 -10.75 4.40
C GLN A 122 7.62 -9.21 4.29
N ASN A 123 7.74 -8.49 5.40
CA ASN A 123 7.72 -7.03 5.49
C ASN A 123 6.42 -6.41 4.92
N VAL A 124 5.29 -7.04 5.23
CA VAL A 124 3.94 -6.55 4.90
C VAL A 124 3.16 -6.40 6.20
N TRP A 125 2.44 -5.29 6.35
CA TRP A 125 1.58 -5.07 7.52
C TRP A 125 0.40 -6.03 7.53
N THR A 126 0.19 -6.67 8.67
CA THR A 126 -0.89 -7.60 8.93
C THR A 126 -1.67 -7.15 10.15
N GLY A 127 -2.99 -7.00 10.00
CA GLY A 127 -3.89 -6.75 11.11
C GLY A 127 -3.98 -7.97 12.04
N PRO A 128 -4.39 -7.77 13.30
CA PRO A 128 -4.49 -8.83 14.29
C PRO A 128 -5.59 -9.85 13.99
N ILE A 129 -6.60 -9.44 13.21
CA ILE A 129 -7.68 -10.31 12.72
C ILE A 129 -7.58 -10.39 11.20
N ALA A 130 -7.64 -11.62 10.68
CA ALA A 130 -7.62 -11.88 9.24
C ALA A 130 -8.72 -11.10 8.50
N TYR A 131 -8.41 -10.67 7.28
CA TYR A 131 -9.38 -9.94 6.45
C TYR A 131 -10.63 -10.80 6.19
N PRO A 132 -11.85 -10.21 6.17
CA PRO A 132 -13.09 -10.93 5.97
C PRO A 132 -13.09 -11.77 4.68
N THR A 133 -13.57 -13.01 4.79
CA THR A 133 -13.70 -13.92 3.64
C THR A 133 -14.98 -13.69 2.86
N VAL A 134 -16.02 -13.13 3.50
CA VAL A 134 -17.26 -12.74 2.85
C VAL A 134 -17.14 -11.27 2.42
N THR A 135 -16.99 -11.03 1.13
CA THR A 135 -16.78 -9.67 0.59
C THR A 135 -17.95 -9.16 -0.24
N THR A 136 -18.94 -10.01 -0.51
CA THR A 136 -20.15 -9.67 -1.26
C THR A 136 -21.43 -10.01 -0.51
N TYR A 137 -22.54 -9.40 -0.94
CA TYR A 137 -23.89 -9.66 -0.47
C TYR A 137 -24.88 -9.53 -1.63
N ILE A 138 -26.06 -10.10 -1.47
CA ILE A 138 -27.18 -9.90 -2.41
C ILE A 138 -27.99 -8.69 -1.94
N SER A 139 -28.19 -7.72 -2.83
CA SER A 139 -28.94 -6.50 -2.53
C SER A 139 -30.40 -6.78 -2.21
N ASP A 140 -30.94 -6.05 -1.24
CA ASP A 140 -32.36 -6.09 -0.83
C ASP A 140 -33.20 -4.96 -1.47
N ASP A 141 -32.67 -4.31 -2.51
CA ASP A 141 -33.32 -3.26 -3.32
C ASP A 141 -34.30 -3.77 -4.38
N GLY A 142 -34.79 -4.99 -4.22
CA GLY A 142 -35.67 -5.64 -5.18
C GLY A 142 -35.00 -6.05 -6.50
N LEU A 143 -33.72 -5.73 -6.71
CA LEU A 143 -32.95 -6.18 -7.88
C LEU A 143 -32.19 -7.49 -7.61
N SER A 144 -31.96 -7.83 -6.33
CA SER A 144 -31.26 -9.06 -5.91
C SER A 144 -29.92 -9.26 -6.62
N THR A 145 -29.16 -8.18 -6.75
CA THR A 145 -27.85 -8.18 -7.41
C THR A 145 -26.73 -8.45 -6.41
N GLU A 146 -25.69 -9.16 -6.84
CA GLU A 146 -24.48 -9.29 -6.02
C GLU A 146 -23.72 -7.96 -5.99
N ARG A 147 -23.39 -7.50 -4.78
CA ARG A 147 -22.67 -6.26 -4.50
C ARG A 147 -21.54 -6.47 -3.53
N VAL A 148 -20.59 -5.54 -3.53
CA VAL A 148 -19.40 -5.60 -2.69
C VAL A 148 -19.62 -4.80 -1.41
N TYR A 149 -19.25 -5.38 -0.27
CA TYR A 149 -19.16 -4.69 1.01
C TYR A 149 -18.04 -3.63 0.97
N ARG A 150 -18.29 -2.44 1.52
CA ARG A 150 -17.22 -1.47 1.83
C ARG A 150 -16.59 -1.82 3.17
N ILE A 151 -15.64 -2.75 3.14
CA ILE A 151 -14.94 -3.26 4.32
C ILE A 151 -13.85 -2.28 4.78
N ARG A 152 -13.76 -2.02 6.09
CA ARG A 152 -12.75 -1.18 6.73
C ARG A 152 -12.35 -1.74 8.10
N TRP A 153 -11.08 -1.57 8.46
CA TRP A 153 -10.62 -1.86 9.81
C TRP A 153 -11.05 -0.75 10.76
N ASN A 154 -11.70 -1.11 11.86
CA ASN A 154 -12.01 -0.21 12.97
C ASN A 154 -10.97 -0.40 14.06
N GLU A 155 -10.04 0.55 14.17
CA GLU A 155 -8.95 0.49 15.15
C GLU A 155 -9.44 0.58 16.60
N ALA A 156 -10.42 1.43 16.90
CA ALA A 156 -10.93 1.57 18.27
C ALA A 156 -11.64 0.30 18.76
N GLY A 157 -12.36 -0.37 17.85
CA GLY A 157 -13.06 -1.63 18.13
C GLY A 157 -12.23 -2.90 17.88
N GLN A 158 -11.02 -2.77 17.34
CA GLN A 158 -10.15 -3.88 16.93
C GLN A 158 -10.90 -4.94 16.10
N LYS A 159 -11.70 -4.50 15.12
CA LYS A 159 -12.56 -5.38 14.31
C LYS A 159 -12.72 -4.86 12.89
N TRP A 160 -13.05 -5.75 11.96
CA TRP A 160 -13.50 -5.34 10.63
C TRP A 160 -14.96 -4.92 10.69
N THR A 161 -15.26 -3.79 10.05
CA THR A 161 -16.61 -3.28 9.86
C THR A 161 -16.87 -3.18 8.36
N ALA A 162 -18.13 -3.31 7.94
CA ALA A 162 -18.50 -3.04 6.58
C ALA A 162 -19.81 -2.28 6.51
N VAL A 163 -20.00 -1.57 5.40
CA VAL A 163 -21.32 -1.04 5.04
C VAL A 163 -21.76 -1.66 3.73
N LYS A 164 -23.06 -1.98 3.66
CA LYS A 164 -23.72 -2.24 2.37
C LYS A 164 -23.63 -0.98 1.50
N THR A 165 -23.58 -1.20 0.19
CA THR A 165 -23.38 -0.20 -0.86
C THR A 165 -24.60 -0.05 -1.74
N ASP A 166 -25.77 -0.42 -1.22
CA ASP A 166 -27.01 -0.30 -1.97
C ASP A 166 -27.19 1.15 -2.46
N PRO A 167 -27.59 1.36 -3.71
CA PRO A 167 -28.01 2.67 -4.15
C PRO A 167 -29.19 3.08 -3.25
N PRO A 168 -29.34 4.38 -2.96
CA PRO A 168 -30.50 4.86 -2.24
C PRO A 168 -31.77 4.27 -2.87
N GLN A 169 -32.66 3.71 -2.05
CA GLN A 169 -33.92 3.07 -2.49
C GLN A 169 -34.84 4.05 -3.24
N ASP A 170 -34.57 5.35 -3.14
CA ASP A 170 -35.41 6.39 -3.72
C ASP A 170 -34.73 7.06 -4.93
N PHE A 171 -35.00 6.53 -6.14
CA PHE A 171 -35.39 7.44 -7.22
C PHE A 171 -36.91 7.66 -7.09
N LYS A 172 -37.33 8.30 -5.98
CA LYS A 172 -38.69 8.80 -5.87
C LYS A 172 -38.84 9.92 -6.89
N THR A 173 -39.67 9.70 -7.90
CA THR A 173 -40.04 10.71 -8.90
C THR A 173 -40.94 11.82 -8.34
N SER A 174 -41.04 12.01 -7.02
CA SER A 174 -41.75 13.16 -6.44
C SER A 174 -40.79 14.28 -6.09
N LEU A 175 -40.96 15.41 -6.77
CA LEU A 175 -40.20 16.66 -6.69
C LEU A 175 -40.20 17.34 -5.29
N ASP A 176 -40.88 16.76 -4.29
CA ASP A 176 -41.23 17.43 -3.03
C ASP A 176 -40.43 16.96 -1.79
N SER A 177 -39.30 16.26 -1.96
CA SER A 177 -38.54 15.76 -0.80
C SER A 177 -37.03 15.95 -0.97
N VAL A 178 -36.61 17.20 -1.21
CA VAL A 178 -35.19 17.58 -1.41
C VAL A 178 -34.45 17.79 -0.07
N HIS A 179 -34.96 17.31 1.07
CA HIS A 179 -34.41 17.72 2.38
C HIS A 179 -33.94 16.65 3.34
N GLU A 180 -33.82 15.39 2.91
CA GLU A 180 -33.11 14.39 3.72
C GLU A 180 -32.14 13.64 2.81
N LYS A 181 -30.94 14.21 2.63
CA LYS A 181 -29.81 13.39 2.20
C LYS A 181 -29.58 12.38 3.31
N ASP A 182 -29.91 11.13 3.02
CA ASP A 182 -29.75 9.95 3.86
C ASP A 182 -28.36 9.89 4.49
N ASN A 183 -28.22 10.50 5.66
CA ASN A 183 -27.11 10.31 6.59
C ASN A 183 -27.44 9.19 7.59
N ASN A 184 -28.28 8.23 7.21
CA ASN A 184 -28.56 7.05 8.01
C ASN A 184 -27.71 5.88 7.48
N PRO A 185 -26.65 5.42 8.19
CA PRO A 185 -25.88 4.27 7.77
C PRO A 185 -26.64 2.97 8.08
N GLN A 186 -27.81 2.80 7.45
CA GLN A 186 -28.48 1.51 7.41
C GLN A 186 -27.54 0.50 6.74
N GLY A 187 -27.29 -0.64 7.40
CA GLY A 187 -26.46 -1.71 6.84
C GLY A 187 -24.98 -1.68 7.25
N THR A 188 -24.62 -1.04 8.37
CA THR A 188 -23.33 -1.30 9.02
C THR A 188 -23.36 -2.69 9.66
N VAL A 189 -22.31 -3.47 9.43
CA VAL A 189 -22.14 -4.82 9.97
C VAL A 189 -20.73 -4.99 10.52
N ASP A 190 -20.60 -5.83 11.54
CA ASP A 190 -19.35 -6.20 12.19
C ASP A 190 -18.92 -7.61 11.74
N TRP A 191 -17.64 -7.78 11.46
CA TRP A 191 -17.10 -9.09 11.10
C TRP A 191 -16.96 -9.97 12.34
N ASN A 192 -17.57 -11.15 12.29
CA ASN A 192 -17.41 -12.18 13.29
C ASN A 192 -16.45 -13.27 12.77
N PRO A 193 -15.18 -13.27 13.21
CA PRO A 193 -14.19 -14.23 12.73
C PRO A 193 -14.46 -15.66 13.24
N ALA A 194 -15.30 -15.85 14.27
CA ALA A 194 -15.64 -17.17 14.78
C ALA A 194 -16.70 -17.87 13.93
N THR A 195 -17.63 -17.10 13.36
CA THR A 195 -18.71 -17.62 12.49
C THR A 195 -18.42 -17.41 11.00
N PHE A 196 -17.36 -16.67 10.66
CA PHE A 196 -17.05 -16.24 9.28
C PHE A 196 -18.23 -15.50 8.62
N ALA A 197 -18.92 -14.67 9.39
CA ALA A 197 -20.12 -13.95 8.96
C ALA A 197 -20.10 -12.48 9.40
N TRP A 198 -20.97 -11.68 8.77
CA TRP A 198 -21.23 -10.30 9.13
C TRP A 198 -22.44 -10.24 10.06
N ASP A 199 -22.25 -9.72 11.28
CA ASP A 199 -23.29 -9.52 12.28
C ASP A 199 -23.80 -8.07 12.21
N ALA A 200 -25.10 -7.85 12.39
CA ALA A 200 -25.63 -6.49 12.51
C ALA A 200 -25.07 -5.81 13.76
N VAL A 201 -24.75 -4.52 13.65
CA VAL A 201 -24.30 -3.68 14.77
C VAL A 201 -25.43 -3.43 15.77
#